data_AF-A0AAV9MU29-F1
#
_entry.id   AF-A0AAV9MU29-F1
#
_cell.length_a   1.000
_cell.length_b   1.000
_cell.length_c   1.000
_cell.angle_alpha   90.00
_cell.angle_beta   90.00
_cell.angle_gamma   90.00
#
_symmetry.space_group_name_H-M   'P 1'
#
loop_
_entity.id
_entity.type
_entity.pdbx_description
1 polymer ?
#
loop_
_entity_poly.entity_id
_entity_poly.type
_entity_poly.pdbx_seq_one_letter_code
_entity_poly.pdbx_strand_id
1 'polypeptide(L)'
;MLQFQTHLENGTVYLCHTRCDILTILMGNNDVINPHNYTAPVVNSGLIDFVYTAPTLPMSFDQWPTLAEMIFSNQRAVVMLDYEANQEEIPWLLDEFSQMFETPFSPTDRDFPCTAQRPSNQALQTRDERMFMMNQNLNLEISLGGISFDIPASNLVNETNAIEGYGSAGA
;
A
#
# COMPACT_ATOMS: atom_id res chain seq x y z
N MET A 1 4.88 -0.42 -15.82
CA MET A 1 5.90 -0.91 -14.85
C MET A 1 7.04 0.11 -14.62
N LEU A 2 7.03 0.82 -13.49
CA LEU A 2 8.13 1.71 -13.06
C LEU A 2 8.82 1.07 -11.85
N GLN A 3 10.11 0.77 -12.00
CA GLN A 3 10.90 0.03 -11.03
C GLN A 3 11.80 1.01 -10.28
N PHE A 4 11.55 1.24 -8.99
CA PHE A 4 12.51 1.85 -8.08
C PHE A 4 13.22 0.73 -7.31
N GLN A 5 14.44 0.99 -6.86
CA GLN A 5 15.21 0.04 -6.08
C GLN A 5 15.39 0.60 -4.67
N THR A 6 14.58 0.11 -3.73
CA THR A 6 14.79 0.33 -2.30
C THR A 6 15.57 -0.85 -1.73
N HIS A 7 16.55 -0.55 -0.88
CA HIS A 7 17.33 -1.57 -0.19
C HIS A 7 17.09 -1.47 1.31
N LEU A 8 16.65 -2.55 1.94
CA LEU A 8 16.66 -2.67 3.39
C LEU A 8 18.01 -3.25 3.82
N GLU A 9 18.91 -2.41 4.32
CA GLU A 9 20.20 -2.84 4.88
C GLU A 9 20.23 -2.50 6.37
N ASN A 10 20.43 -3.51 7.21
CA ASN A 10 20.51 -3.36 8.67
C ASN A 10 19.34 -2.56 9.29
N GLY A 11 18.12 -2.81 8.84
CA GLY A 11 16.92 -2.12 9.34
C GLY A 11 16.75 -0.68 8.87
N THR A 12 17.54 -0.25 7.86
CA THR A 12 17.48 1.08 7.26
C THR A 12 17.08 0.96 5.79
N VAL A 13 16.11 1.76 5.34
CA VAL A 13 15.60 1.73 3.96
C VAL A 13 16.32 2.77 3.10
N TYR A 14 17.16 2.34 2.17
CA TYR A 14 17.87 3.25 1.25
C TYR A 14 17.13 3.42 -0.07
N LEU A 15 16.96 4.67 -0.49
CA LEU A 15 16.49 5.05 -1.83
C LEU A 15 17.68 5.25 -2.76
N CYS A 16 17.76 4.49 -3.84
CA CYS A 16 18.73 4.71 -4.91
C CYS A 16 18.07 5.45 -6.09
N HIS A 17 18.59 6.65 -6.42
CA HIS A 17 18.27 7.43 -7.62
C HIS A 17 16.78 7.58 -7.98
N THR A 18 16.14 8.69 -7.59
CA THR A 18 15.00 9.21 -8.35
C THR A 18 15.06 10.74 -8.39
N ARG A 19 15.18 11.35 -9.59
CA ARG A 19 15.00 12.80 -9.76
C ARG A 19 13.54 13.17 -10.04
N CYS A 20 12.72 12.19 -10.43
CA CYS A 20 11.36 12.44 -10.94
C CYS A 20 10.29 11.43 -10.47
N ASP A 21 10.56 10.57 -9.49
CA ASP A 21 9.61 9.54 -9.07
C ASP A 21 9.15 9.74 -7.62
N ILE A 22 7.98 9.19 -7.31
CA ILE A 22 7.37 9.16 -5.98
C ILE A 22 7.30 7.71 -5.52
N LEU A 23 7.68 7.48 -4.26
CA LEU A 23 7.61 6.21 -3.58
C LEU A 23 6.38 6.19 -2.66
N THR A 24 5.53 5.19 -2.80
CA THR A 24 4.52 4.89 -1.77
C THR A 24 4.97 3.67 -0.98
N ILE A 25 5.07 3.81 0.33
CA ILE A 25 5.40 2.73 1.27
C ILE A 25 4.16 2.44 2.09
N LEU A 26 3.61 1.24 1.95
CA LEU A 26 2.58 0.72 2.83
C LEU A 26 3.23 -0.30 3.78
N MET A 27 3.11 -0.06 5.08
CA MET A 27 3.63 -0.94 6.12
C MET A 27 2.48 -1.69 6.78
N GLY A 28 2.66 -2.99 6.95
CA GLY A 28 1.75 -3.82 7.74
C GLY A 28 2.10 -3.81 9.23
N ASN A 29 1.10 -3.66 10.08
CA ASN A 29 1.14 -3.65 11.54
C ASN A 29 0.17 -4.68 12.12
N ASN A 30 0.25 -5.91 11.61
CA ASN A 30 -0.59 -7.03 12.05
C ASN A 30 -0.45 -7.36 13.55
N ASP A 31 0.73 -7.09 14.14
CA ASP A 31 0.98 -7.30 15.56
C ASP A 31 0.46 -6.14 16.44
N VAL A 32 -0.11 -5.09 15.84
CA VAL A 32 -0.71 -3.93 16.51
C VAL A 32 0.29 -3.27 17.47
N ILE A 33 1.55 -3.18 17.03
CA ILE A 33 2.62 -2.59 17.83
C ILE A 33 2.58 -1.06 17.70
N ASN A 34 3.19 -0.39 18.68
CA ASN A 34 3.21 1.07 18.74
C ASN A 34 3.78 1.69 17.43
N PRO A 35 3.09 2.65 16.80
CA PRO A 35 3.51 3.24 15.52
C PRO A 35 4.87 3.96 15.59
N HIS A 36 5.31 4.41 16.77
CA HIS A 36 6.65 4.99 16.96
C HIS A 36 7.77 4.01 16.60
N ASN A 37 7.52 2.69 16.67
CA ASN A 37 8.51 1.67 16.28
C ASN A 37 8.83 1.68 14.78
N TYR A 38 7.97 2.30 13.96
CA TYR A 38 8.18 2.43 12.51
C TYR A 38 8.94 3.70 12.11
N THR A 39 9.14 4.63 13.05
CA THR A 39 9.71 5.96 12.74
C THR A 39 11.23 5.93 12.56
N ALA A 40 11.94 5.17 13.41
CA ALA A 40 13.40 5.17 13.41
C ALA A 40 14.02 4.72 12.07
N PRO A 41 13.54 3.67 11.38
CA PRO A 41 14.01 3.31 10.04
C PRO A 41 13.83 4.42 8.99
N VAL A 42 12.71 5.15 9.03
CA VAL A 42 12.40 6.25 8.11
C VAL A 42 13.30 7.45 8.38
N VAL A 43 13.58 7.76 9.64
CA VAL A 43 14.47 8.87 10.02
C VAL A 43 15.93 8.53 9.72
N ASN A 44 16.41 7.37 10.16
CA ASN A 44 17.82 6.98 10.06
C ASN A 44 18.28 6.77 8.61
N SER A 45 17.36 6.47 7.70
CA SER A 45 17.65 6.38 6.27
C SER A 45 17.80 7.73 5.57
N GLY A 46 17.37 8.82 6.21
CA GLY A 46 17.18 10.11 5.55
C GLY A 46 15.94 10.18 4.66
N LEU A 47 15.10 9.13 4.64
CA LEU A 47 13.84 9.14 3.89
C LEU A 47 12.93 10.26 4.37
N ILE A 48 12.97 10.57 5.66
CA ILE A 48 12.15 11.61 6.30
C ILE A 48 12.21 12.97 5.60
N ASP A 49 13.34 13.34 4.99
CA ASP A 49 13.52 14.61 4.26
C ASP A 49 12.67 14.70 2.97
N PHE A 50 12.12 13.57 2.54
CA PHE A 50 11.29 13.44 1.34
C PHE A 50 9.85 13.02 1.66
N VAL A 51 9.48 12.80 2.93
CA VAL A 51 8.14 12.32 3.26
C VAL A 51 7.11 13.43 3.09
N TYR A 52 6.01 13.10 2.41
CA TYR A 52 4.81 13.91 2.30
C TYR A 52 4.04 13.88 3.61
N THR A 53 3.78 15.07 4.16
CA THR A 53 2.90 15.25 5.32
C THR A 53 1.58 15.84 4.83
N ALA A 54 0.49 15.10 5.01
CA ALA A 54 -0.83 15.53 4.58
C ALA A 54 -1.30 16.76 5.38
N PRO A 55 -1.81 17.82 4.72
CA PRO A 55 -2.30 19.01 5.42
C PRO A 55 -3.68 18.81 6.07
N THR A 56 -4.44 17.81 5.62
CA THR A 56 -5.80 17.51 6.08
C THR A 56 -6.01 16.01 6.20
N LEU A 57 -6.83 15.60 7.16
CA LEU A 57 -7.12 14.19 7.43
C LEU A 57 -8.62 13.98 7.68
N PRO A 58 -9.26 13.03 6.97
CA PRO A 58 -8.74 12.27 5.83
C PRO A 58 -8.52 13.19 4.61
N MET A 59 -7.64 12.77 3.68
CA MET A 59 -7.53 13.43 2.37
C MET A 59 -8.64 12.91 1.45
N SER A 60 -9.35 13.80 0.77
CA SER A 60 -10.14 13.41 -0.41
C SER A 60 -9.23 13.24 -1.63
N PHE A 61 -9.70 12.47 -2.61
CA PHE A 61 -8.94 12.17 -3.84
C PHE A 61 -8.41 13.43 -4.55
N ASP A 62 -9.20 14.49 -4.60
CA ASP A 62 -8.86 15.77 -5.26
C ASP A 62 -7.94 16.69 -4.43
N GLN A 63 -7.73 16.37 -3.14
CA GLN A 63 -6.79 17.10 -2.29
C GLN A 63 -5.35 16.60 -2.43
N TRP A 64 -5.15 15.40 -3.02
CA TRP A 64 -3.81 14.89 -3.26
C TRP A 64 -3.05 15.79 -4.25
N PRO A 65 -1.80 16.18 -3.94
CA PRO A 65 -0.99 16.94 -4.88
C PRO A 65 -0.74 16.10 -6.15
N THR A 66 -0.57 16.81 -7.26
CA THR A 66 -0.10 16.17 -8.49
C THR A 66 1.33 15.65 -8.32
N LEU A 67 1.70 14.67 -9.15
CA LEU A 67 3.07 14.17 -9.24
C LEU A 67 4.09 15.31 -9.42
N ALA A 68 3.78 16.29 -10.26
CA ALA A 68 4.66 17.43 -10.50
C ALA A 68 4.84 18.31 -9.25
N GLU A 69 3.76 18.59 -8.51
CA GLU A 69 3.82 19.37 -7.27
C GLU A 69 4.65 18.66 -6.21
N MET A 70 4.46 17.35 -6.03
CA MET A 70 5.26 16.53 -5.12
C MET A 70 6.76 16.53 -5.46
N ILE A 71 7.08 16.42 -6.76
CA ILE A 71 8.47 16.49 -7.24
C ILE A 71 9.08 17.87 -6.96
N PHE A 72 8.34 18.95 -7.21
CA PHE A 72 8.82 20.33 -7.02
C PHE A 72 8.89 20.73 -5.54
N SER A 73 8.04 20.18 -4.68
CA SER A 73 8.11 20.36 -3.22
C SER A 73 9.14 19.44 -2.55
N ASN A 74 9.81 18.58 -3.32
CA ASN A 74 10.72 17.54 -2.84
C ASN A 74 10.07 16.53 -1.86
N GLN A 75 8.75 16.40 -1.88
CA GLN A 75 8.02 15.38 -1.13
C GLN A 75 7.87 14.15 -2.02
N ARG A 76 8.83 13.23 -1.94
CA ARG A 76 8.96 12.06 -2.84
C ARG A 76 8.54 10.74 -2.21
N ALA A 77 8.06 10.73 -0.97
CA ALA A 77 7.63 9.52 -0.30
C ALA A 77 6.28 9.72 0.40
N VAL A 78 5.34 8.81 0.18
CA VAL A 78 4.10 8.70 0.97
C VAL A 78 4.23 7.45 1.83
N VAL A 79 4.10 7.59 3.14
CA VAL A 79 4.26 6.48 4.07
C VAL A 79 2.94 6.23 4.79
N MET A 80 2.47 5.00 4.74
CA MET A 80 1.20 4.57 5.33
C MET A 80 1.39 3.34 6.23
N LEU A 81 0.50 3.18 7.20
CA LEU A 81 0.41 2.04 8.11
C LEU A 81 -1.04 1.54 8.15
N ASP A 82 -1.25 0.23 8.05
CA ASP A 82 -2.58 -0.40 7.99
C ASP A 82 -3.36 -0.36 9.33
N TYR A 83 -2.65 -0.31 10.46
CA TYR A 83 -3.23 -0.26 11.81
C TYR A 83 -2.41 0.62 12.77
N GLU A 84 -3.11 1.27 13.71
CA GLU A 84 -2.53 2.10 14.79
C GLU A 84 -1.74 3.33 14.32
N ALA A 85 -1.89 3.75 13.05
CA ALA A 85 -1.37 5.04 12.64
C ALA A 85 -2.00 6.15 13.50
N ASN A 86 -1.15 6.99 14.10
CA ASN A 86 -1.61 8.14 14.88
C ASN A 86 -0.94 9.40 14.34
N GLN A 87 -1.68 10.12 13.51
CA GLN A 87 -1.19 11.32 12.84
C GLN A 87 -1.16 12.56 13.75
N GLU A 88 -1.79 12.51 14.93
CA GLU A 88 -1.61 13.57 15.94
C GLU A 88 -0.21 13.50 16.57
N GLU A 89 0.32 12.27 16.74
CA GLU A 89 1.66 12.04 17.30
C GLU A 89 2.76 11.96 16.24
N ILE A 90 2.45 11.39 15.06
CA ILE A 90 3.40 11.17 13.96
C ILE A 90 2.76 11.72 12.66
N PRO A 91 2.79 13.04 12.43
CA PRO A 91 1.98 13.68 11.38
C PRO A 91 2.20 13.19 9.95
N TRP A 92 3.38 12.67 9.64
CA TRP A 92 3.73 12.18 8.31
C TRP A 92 3.32 10.72 8.06
N LEU A 93 2.98 9.96 9.10
CA LEU A 93 2.64 8.54 8.99
C LEU A 93 1.13 8.38 8.81
N LEU A 94 0.69 8.09 7.59
CA LEU A 94 -0.74 8.08 7.28
C LEU A 94 -1.41 6.77 7.66
N ASP A 95 -2.65 6.85 8.14
CA ASP A 95 -3.52 5.67 8.29
C ASP A 95 -4.00 5.19 6.91
N GLU A 96 -3.66 3.97 6.51
CA GLU A 96 -4.02 3.42 5.19
C GLU A 96 -5.51 3.55 4.89
N PHE A 97 -6.36 3.07 5.80
CA PHE A 97 -7.80 2.95 5.57
C PHE A 97 -8.55 4.28 5.65
N SER A 98 -7.90 5.35 6.10
CA SER A 98 -8.38 6.72 5.96
C SER A 98 -8.07 7.31 4.59
N GLN A 99 -7.07 6.80 3.86
CA GLN A 99 -6.58 7.33 2.58
C GLN A 99 -6.97 6.48 1.37
N MET A 100 -7.16 5.17 1.55
CA MET A 100 -7.50 4.24 0.48
C MET A 100 -8.48 3.15 0.91
N PHE A 101 -9.06 2.48 -0.08
CA PHE A 101 -9.74 1.21 0.11
C PHE A 101 -9.06 0.10 -0.70
N GLU A 102 -9.27 -1.14 -0.25
CA GLU A 102 -8.69 -2.32 -0.86
C GLU A 102 -9.71 -3.37 -1.26
N THR A 103 -9.35 -4.15 -2.28
CA THR A 103 -10.00 -5.43 -2.60
C THR A 103 -9.72 -6.51 -1.54
N PRO A 104 -10.40 -7.68 -1.60
CA PRO A 104 -10.19 -8.73 -0.61
C PRO A 104 -8.73 -9.11 -0.39
N PHE A 105 -8.33 -9.21 0.87
CA PHE A 105 -7.06 -9.82 1.25
C PHE A 105 -7.08 -11.32 0.89
N SER A 106 -5.95 -11.84 0.38
CA SER A 106 -5.81 -13.22 -0.09
C SER A 106 -6.91 -13.67 -1.07
N PRO A 107 -7.03 -13.03 -2.25
CA PRO A 107 -8.07 -13.36 -3.22
C PRO A 107 -7.91 -14.80 -3.74
N THR A 108 -9.03 -15.51 -3.84
CA THR A 108 -9.14 -16.85 -4.46
C THR A 108 -9.87 -16.81 -5.80
N ASP A 109 -10.49 -15.68 -6.13
CA ASP A 109 -11.14 -15.43 -7.42
C ASP A 109 -10.12 -14.88 -8.43
N ARG A 110 -9.91 -15.62 -9.52
CA ARG A 110 -8.97 -15.25 -10.60
C ARG A 110 -9.47 -14.06 -11.44
N ASP A 111 -10.74 -13.69 -11.33
CA ASP A 111 -11.26 -12.46 -11.95
C ASP A 111 -10.76 -11.20 -11.24
N PHE A 112 -10.23 -11.34 -10.01
CA PHE A 112 -9.86 -10.25 -9.12
C PHE A 112 -10.87 -9.10 -9.12
N PRO A 113 -12.12 -9.36 -8.67
CA PRO A 113 -13.17 -8.36 -8.75
C PRO A 113 -12.80 -7.09 -7.98
N CYS A 114 -13.14 -5.91 -8.52
CA CYS A 114 -12.92 -4.61 -7.87
C CYS A 114 -13.90 -4.33 -6.72
N THR A 115 -14.25 -5.35 -5.94
CA THR A 115 -15.09 -5.22 -4.75
C THR A 115 -14.24 -4.67 -3.61
N ALA A 116 -14.67 -3.61 -2.91
CA ALA A 116 -13.96 -3.24 -1.70
C ALA A 116 -14.28 -4.23 -0.58
N GLN A 117 -13.24 -4.56 0.18
CA GLN A 117 -13.35 -5.28 1.43
C GLN A 117 -12.90 -4.41 2.60
N ARG A 118 -11.83 -3.62 2.43
CA ARG A 118 -11.20 -2.89 3.54
C ARG A 118 -11.08 -1.39 3.23
N PRO A 119 -11.41 -0.50 4.19
CA PRO A 119 -12.12 -0.82 5.42
C PRO A 119 -13.54 -1.33 5.12
N SER A 120 -14.06 -2.22 5.97
CA SER A 120 -15.38 -2.81 5.78
C SER A 120 -16.50 -1.77 5.94
N ASN A 121 -17.66 -2.02 5.34
CA ASN A 121 -18.89 -1.23 5.50
C ASN A 121 -18.80 0.26 5.11
N GLN A 122 -17.90 0.63 4.20
CA GLN A 122 -17.85 1.99 3.67
C GLN A 122 -18.97 2.24 2.66
N ALA A 123 -19.57 3.43 2.72
CA ALA A 123 -20.47 3.91 1.69
C ALA A 123 -19.72 4.09 0.36
N LEU A 124 -20.39 3.87 -0.77
CA LEU A 124 -19.79 4.04 -2.10
C LEU A 124 -19.20 5.44 -2.28
N GLN A 125 -19.90 6.48 -1.85
CA GLN A 125 -19.42 7.86 -1.93
C GLN A 125 -18.10 8.07 -1.19
N THR A 126 -17.94 7.49 0.02
CA THR A 126 -16.69 7.57 0.76
C THR A 126 -15.55 6.92 0.00
N ARG A 127 -15.81 5.79 -0.68
CA ARG A 127 -14.81 5.07 -1.47
C ARG A 127 -14.39 5.83 -2.72
N ASP A 128 -15.35 6.49 -3.39
CA ASP A 128 -15.09 7.30 -4.59
C ASP A 128 -14.21 8.53 -4.27
N GLU A 129 -14.18 8.96 -3.01
CA GLU A 129 -13.32 10.04 -2.51
C GLU A 129 -11.96 9.57 -2.00
N ARG A 130 -11.56 8.30 -2.22
CA ARG A 130 -10.29 7.73 -1.72
C ARG A 130 -9.49 7.10 -2.84
N MET A 131 -8.20 6.87 -2.57
CA MET A 131 -7.37 6.06 -3.45
C MET A 131 -7.80 4.59 -3.39
N PHE A 132 -7.34 3.80 -4.35
CA PHE A 132 -7.65 2.38 -4.48
C PHE A 132 -6.37 1.56 -4.54
N MET A 133 -6.32 0.45 -3.80
CA MET A 133 -5.30 -0.57 -3.92
C MET A 133 -5.93 -1.94 -4.16
N MET A 134 -5.29 -2.74 -5.01
CA MET A 134 -5.78 -4.04 -5.42
C MET A 134 -4.83 -5.12 -4.93
N ASN A 135 -5.33 -6.01 -4.09
CA ASN A 135 -4.64 -7.24 -3.74
C ASN A 135 -4.68 -8.18 -4.95
N GLN A 136 -3.56 -8.26 -5.68
CA GLN A 136 -3.41 -9.11 -6.85
C GLN A 136 -2.40 -10.24 -6.62
N ASN A 137 -2.73 -11.13 -5.69
CA ASN A 137 -1.93 -12.28 -5.31
C ASN A 137 -2.84 -13.51 -5.19
N LEU A 138 -3.07 -14.22 -6.31
CA LEU A 138 -4.03 -15.34 -6.34
C LEU A 138 -3.64 -16.46 -5.36
N ASN A 139 -4.63 -16.93 -4.61
CA ASN A 139 -4.52 -18.05 -3.68
C ASN A 139 -5.49 -19.18 -4.07
N LEU A 140 -5.20 -20.37 -3.56
CA LEU A 140 -6.06 -21.54 -3.62
C LEU A 140 -6.53 -21.85 -2.21
N GLU A 141 -7.84 -21.95 -2.03
CA GLU A 141 -8.42 -22.46 -0.79
C GLU A 141 -8.27 -23.99 -0.77
N ILE A 142 -7.61 -24.51 0.26
CA ILE A 142 -7.49 -25.95 0.51
C ILE A 142 -8.28 -26.29 1.74
N SER A 143 -9.13 -27.32 1.63
CA SER A 143 -9.82 -27.91 2.78
C SER A 143 -9.34 -29.33 3.04
N LEU A 144 -8.74 -29.57 4.21
CA LEU A 144 -8.26 -30.89 4.64
C LEU A 144 -8.71 -31.17 6.07
N GLY A 145 -9.47 -32.25 6.26
CA GLY A 145 -9.91 -32.67 7.59
C GLY A 145 -10.82 -31.65 8.30
N GLY A 146 -11.56 -30.82 7.56
CA GLY A 146 -12.43 -29.77 8.11
C GLY A 146 -11.73 -28.46 8.45
N ILE A 147 -10.43 -28.35 8.15
CA ILE A 147 -9.66 -27.10 8.26
C ILE A 147 -9.50 -26.53 6.85
N SER A 148 -9.92 -25.28 6.66
CA SER A 148 -9.66 -24.52 5.44
C SER A 148 -8.51 -23.53 5.64
N PHE A 149 -7.61 -23.46 4.66
CA PHE A 149 -6.51 -22.50 4.63
C PHE A 149 -6.15 -22.17 3.18
N ASP A 150 -5.62 -20.95 2.98
CA ASP A 150 -5.20 -20.49 1.68
C ASP A 150 -3.71 -20.76 1.46
N ILE A 151 -3.36 -21.18 0.25
CA ILE A 151 -1.98 -21.24 -0.21
C ILE A 151 -1.80 -20.40 -1.49
N PRO A 152 -0.61 -19.83 -1.75
CA PRO A 152 -0.36 -19.16 -3.01
C PRO A 152 -0.58 -20.09 -4.20
N ALA A 153 -1.25 -19.60 -5.24
CA ALA A 153 -1.46 -20.34 -6.50
C ALA A 153 -0.19 -20.36 -7.37
N SER A 154 0.91 -20.96 -6.86
CA SER A 154 2.22 -20.92 -7.52
C SER A 154 2.22 -21.54 -8.93
N ASN A 155 1.29 -22.45 -9.21
CA ASN A 155 1.10 -23.04 -10.54
C ASN A 155 0.54 -22.06 -11.59
N LEU A 156 0.05 -20.89 -11.16
CA LEU A 156 -0.49 -19.84 -12.03
C LEU A 156 0.34 -18.54 -11.98
N VAL A 157 1.55 -18.59 -11.42
CA VAL A 157 2.37 -17.39 -11.21
C VAL A 157 2.71 -16.66 -12.51
N ASN A 158 2.90 -17.40 -13.61
CA ASN A 158 3.23 -16.83 -14.91
C ASN A 158 2.02 -16.14 -15.54
N GLU A 159 0.81 -16.63 -15.26
CA GLU A 159 -0.44 -16.08 -15.73
C GLU A 159 -0.87 -14.87 -14.90
N THR A 160 -0.79 -14.97 -13.56
CA THR A 160 -1.15 -13.87 -12.65
C THR A 160 -0.25 -12.65 -12.86
N ASN A 161 1.05 -12.85 -13.09
CA ASN A 161 1.99 -11.76 -13.35
C ASN A 161 2.16 -11.45 -14.85
N ALA A 162 1.32 -12.01 -15.73
CA ALA A 162 1.40 -11.71 -17.16
C ALA A 162 0.96 -10.26 -17.46
N ILE A 163 1.38 -9.77 -18.63
CA ILE A 163 0.93 -8.49 -19.19
C ILE A 163 -0.52 -8.58 -19.69
N GLU A 164 -0.91 -9.74 -20.21
CA GLU A 164 -2.22 -9.96 -20.80
C GLU A 164 -2.73 -11.37 -20.54
N GLY A 165 -4.04 -11.56 -20.73
CA GLY A 165 -4.71 -12.82 -20.52
C GLY A 165 -5.54 -12.85 -19.23
N TYR A 166 -6.22 -13.98 -19.03
CA TYR A 166 -7.17 -14.14 -17.94
C TYR A 166 -6.49 -14.14 -16.57
N GLY A 167 -6.93 -13.23 -15.69
CA GLY A 167 -6.36 -13.04 -14.35
C GLY A 167 -4.94 -12.44 -14.32
N SER A 168 -4.53 -11.78 -15.40
CA SER A 168 -3.22 -11.13 -15.51
C SER A 168 -3.17 -9.75 -14.83
N ALA A 169 -1.98 -9.29 -14.48
CA ALA A 169 -1.74 -7.99 -13.82
C ALA A 169 -1.87 -6.79 -14.74
N GLY A 170 -1.76 -6.99 -16.05
CA GLY A 170 -1.67 -5.85 -16.96
C GLY A 170 -0.28 -5.23 -16.97
N ALA A 171 -0.14 -4.10 -17.67
CA ALA A 171 1.10 -3.33 -17.82
C ALA A 171 1.07 -2.00 -17.05
#